data_AF-A0A967GJI3-F1
#
_entry.id   AF-A0A967GJI3-F1
#
_cell.length_a   1.000
_cell.length_b   1.000
_cell.length_c   1.000
_cell.angle_alpha   90.00
_cell.angle_beta   90.00
_cell.angle_gamma   90.00
#
_symmetry.space_group_name_H-M   'P 1'
#
loop_
_entity.id
_entity.type
_entity.pdbx_description
1 polymer ?
#
loop_
_entity_poly.entity_id
_entity_poly.type
_entity_poly.pdbx_seq_one_letter_code
_entity_poly.pdbx_strand_id
1 'polypeptide(L)'
;MDTALDIGTRKSVYQPEQEGRIFPQEFVSDSPAEVRAHRKQRLVAACRAFALWGFDYGFAGHLTVRDPERPDLYWTNPMAVPFSHVKMSNLILADHEGHVVEGDYAINQAGFVLHGAVHEAHPDILAMCHAHTEYGTAFAALGKPLEPISQDACAFFEDHAVILDEAGAVAVEQDAGYNMCKSFGGVKAAIHQSHGLLSVSRHSIDAAAFWFMALERCCKQELVVRATGIEPTLVPEDRARYSREHVGSEYIGWLHFQPVYEQVAASEPDMFD
;
A
#
# COMPACT_ATOMS: atom_id res chain seq x y z
N MET A 1 13.67 -25.68 -11.31
CA MET A 1 15.07 -25.65 -10.84
C MET A 1 15.07 -24.76 -9.62
N ASP A 2 15.57 -25.26 -8.50
CA ASP A 2 15.73 -24.46 -7.29
C ASP A 2 16.81 -23.40 -7.57
N THR A 3 16.39 -22.15 -7.80
CA THR A 3 17.24 -21.03 -8.22
C THR A 3 17.20 -19.93 -7.16
N ALA A 4 17.27 -20.28 -5.89
CA ALA A 4 17.48 -19.27 -4.86
C ALA A 4 18.86 -18.63 -5.11
N LEU A 5 18.89 -17.32 -5.41
CA LEU A 5 20.15 -16.57 -5.45
C LEU A 5 20.79 -16.64 -4.06
N ASP A 6 22.06 -17.03 -3.99
CA ASP A 6 22.81 -16.93 -2.74
C ASP A 6 23.11 -15.45 -2.45
N ILE A 7 22.30 -14.86 -1.58
CA ILE A 7 22.47 -13.49 -1.11
C ILE A 7 23.26 -13.42 0.21
N GLY A 8 23.74 -14.55 0.74
CA GLY A 8 24.42 -14.63 2.02
C GLY A 8 23.52 -14.17 3.18
N THR A 9 24.02 -13.25 4.01
CA THR A 9 23.29 -12.68 5.15
C THR A 9 22.47 -11.43 4.80
N ARG A 10 22.44 -11.04 3.53
CA ARG A 10 21.72 -9.85 3.07
C ARG A 10 20.22 -10.09 3.02
N LYS A 11 19.44 -9.04 3.25
CA LYS A 11 17.97 -9.01 3.11
C LYS A 11 17.51 -9.00 1.64
N SER A 12 18.35 -8.51 0.73
CA SER A 12 18.03 -8.49 -0.71
C SER A 12 19.27 -8.41 -1.59
N VAL A 13 19.06 -8.68 -2.88
CA VAL A 13 20.07 -8.53 -3.95
C VAL A 13 20.56 -7.09 -4.15
N TYR A 14 19.83 -6.09 -3.66
CA TYR A 14 20.19 -4.67 -3.80
C TYR A 14 21.03 -4.14 -2.64
N GLN A 15 21.15 -4.90 -1.55
CA GLN A 15 22.03 -4.48 -0.46
C GLN A 15 23.50 -4.52 -0.93
N PRO A 16 24.25 -3.41 -0.74
CA PRO A 16 25.60 -3.29 -1.26
C PRO A 16 26.55 -4.26 -0.54
N GLU A 17 27.39 -4.92 -1.31
CA GLU A 17 28.46 -5.78 -0.78
C GLU A 17 29.71 -4.96 -0.39
N GLN A 18 29.91 -3.82 -1.04
CA GLN A 18 31.03 -2.94 -0.76
C GLN A 18 30.79 -2.15 0.53
N GLU A 19 31.75 -2.14 1.45
CA GLU A 19 31.69 -1.33 2.65
C GLU A 19 31.70 0.19 2.35
N GLY A 20 31.10 0.96 3.26
CA GLY A 20 31.08 2.42 3.21
C GLY A 20 30.21 3.03 2.11
N ARG A 21 29.31 2.25 1.48
CA ARG A 21 28.30 2.80 0.56
C ARG A 21 27.15 3.42 1.34
N ILE A 22 26.68 4.58 0.90
CA ILE A 22 25.45 5.19 1.42
C ILE A 22 24.28 4.35 0.90
N PHE A 23 23.50 3.80 1.81
CA PHE A 23 22.35 2.96 1.49
C PHE A 23 21.28 3.12 2.58
N PRO A 24 19.98 3.18 2.23
CA PRO A 24 18.92 3.38 3.22
C PRO A 24 18.97 2.32 4.34
N GLN A 25 18.71 2.76 5.57
CA GLN A 25 18.65 1.90 6.76
C GLN A 25 17.24 1.93 7.34
N GLU A 26 16.75 0.77 7.77
CA GLU A 26 15.48 0.69 8.50
C GLU A 26 15.59 1.40 9.84
N PHE A 27 14.53 2.12 10.21
CA PHE A 27 14.41 2.71 11.53
C PHE A 27 14.20 1.60 12.58
N VAL A 28 14.97 1.65 13.66
CA VAL A 28 14.86 0.71 14.79
C VAL A 28 14.87 1.52 16.08
N SER A 29 13.87 1.30 16.94
CA SER A 29 13.81 1.84 18.29
C SER A 29 12.99 0.92 19.20
N ASP A 30 13.41 0.79 20.45
CA ASP A 30 12.67 0.09 21.52
C ASP A 30 11.63 1.00 22.19
N SER A 31 11.61 2.29 21.88
CA SER A 31 10.67 3.27 22.42
C SER A 31 9.38 3.29 21.60
N PRO A 32 8.24 2.87 22.15
CA PRO A 32 6.98 2.88 21.40
C PRO A 32 6.55 4.29 20.95
N ALA A 33 6.93 5.33 21.72
CA ALA A 33 6.69 6.72 21.35
C ALA A 33 7.48 7.13 20.10
N GLU A 34 8.74 6.70 19.97
CA GLU A 34 9.56 6.97 18.79
C GLU A 34 9.07 6.18 17.58
N VAL A 35 8.68 4.91 17.78
CA VAL A 35 8.05 4.09 16.72
C VAL A 35 6.74 4.72 16.25
N ARG A 36 5.92 5.27 17.16
CA ARG A 36 4.68 5.98 16.80
C ARG A 36 4.97 7.22 15.97
N ALA A 37 5.90 8.06 16.44
CA ALA A 37 6.29 9.27 15.72
C ALA A 37 6.79 8.93 14.31
N HIS A 38 7.63 7.90 14.20
CA HIS A 38 8.11 7.40 12.91
C HIS A 38 6.94 6.93 12.02
N ARG A 39 6.04 6.08 12.50
CA ARG A 39 4.90 5.59 11.71
C ARG A 39 3.99 6.73 11.24
N LYS A 40 3.68 7.70 12.11
CA LYS A 40 2.91 8.90 11.74
C LYS A 40 3.62 9.70 10.64
N GLN A 41 4.93 9.91 10.79
CA GLN A 41 5.74 10.63 9.80
C GLN A 41 5.72 9.94 8.42
N ARG A 42 5.86 8.61 8.42
CA ARG A 42 5.80 7.81 7.20
C ARG A 42 4.41 7.77 6.58
N LEU A 43 3.35 7.74 7.40
CA LEU A 43 1.96 7.84 6.93
C LEU A 43 1.69 9.18 6.22
N VAL A 44 2.14 10.29 6.81
CA VAL A 44 2.04 11.60 6.17
C VAL A 44 2.77 11.61 4.83
N ALA A 45 4.02 11.11 4.80
CA ALA A 45 4.78 11.05 3.57
C ALA A 45 4.14 10.14 2.50
N ALA A 46 3.47 9.06 2.89
CA ALA A 46 2.70 8.21 1.99
C ALA A 46 1.50 8.94 1.38
N CYS A 47 0.75 9.71 2.19
CA CYS A 47 -0.32 10.58 1.66
C CYS A 47 0.26 11.59 0.66
N ARG A 48 1.31 12.30 1.05
CA ARG A 48 2.00 13.27 0.18
C ARG A 48 2.52 12.64 -1.13
N ALA A 49 3.04 11.43 -1.07
CA ALA A 49 3.45 10.68 -2.26
C ALA A 49 2.26 10.38 -3.19
N PHE A 50 1.09 10.02 -2.64
CA PHE A 50 -0.13 9.82 -3.43
C PHE A 50 -0.55 11.11 -4.14
N ALA A 51 -0.46 12.26 -3.46
CA ALA A 51 -0.72 13.56 -4.07
C ALA A 51 0.29 13.92 -5.18
N LEU A 52 1.58 13.70 -4.93
CA LEU A 52 2.64 13.92 -5.92
C LEU A 52 2.40 13.09 -7.21
N TRP A 53 1.77 11.92 -7.08
CA TRP A 53 1.49 11.01 -8.20
C TRP A 53 0.07 11.19 -8.77
N GLY A 54 -0.72 12.11 -8.22
CA GLY A 54 -2.07 12.44 -8.70
C GLY A 54 -3.11 11.35 -8.40
N PHE A 55 -2.98 10.65 -7.28
CA PHE A 55 -3.89 9.57 -6.89
C PHE A 55 -5.15 10.06 -6.17
N ASP A 56 -5.19 11.35 -5.86
CA ASP A 56 -6.29 12.01 -5.17
C ASP A 56 -7.55 12.01 -6.06
N TYR A 57 -8.69 11.59 -5.50
CA TYR A 57 -9.99 11.76 -6.14
C TYR A 57 -10.99 12.36 -5.16
N GLY A 58 -10.98 13.69 -5.06
CA GLY A 58 -11.79 14.41 -4.07
C GLY A 58 -11.38 14.02 -2.65
N PHE A 59 -12.32 13.49 -1.87
CA PHE A 59 -12.08 12.98 -0.50
C PHE A 59 -11.87 11.46 -0.44
N ALA A 60 -11.94 10.75 -1.58
CA ALA A 60 -11.78 9.31 -1.60
C ALA A 60 -10.33 8.91 -1.35
N GLY A 61 -10.15 7.77 -0.70
CA GLY A 61 -8.85 7.22 -0.34
C GLY A 61 -8.48 7.44 1.12
N HIS A 62 -7.87 6.41 1.71
CA HIS A 62 -7.51 6.35 3.11
C HIS A 62 -6.27 5.47 3.26
N LEU A 63 -5.35 5.92 4.12
CA LEU A 63 -4.14 5.18 4.45
C LEU A 63 -4.13 4.97 5.96
N THR A 64 -3.98 3.73 6.40
CA THR A 64 -3.96 3.38 7.83
C THR A 64 -2.64 2.75 8.22
N VAL A 65 -2.18 3.05 9.45
CA VAL A 65 -1.08 2.34 10.09
C VAL A 65 -1.39 2.08 11.56
N ARG A 66 -1.15 0.86 12.01
CA ARG A 66 -1.40 0.40 13.38
C ARG A 66 -0.54 1.16 14.40
N ASP A 67 -1.13 1.57 15.52
CA ASP A 67 -0.39 2.18 16.63
C ASP A 67 0.53 1.13 17.32
N PRO A 68 1.76 1.49 17.72
CA PRO A 68 2.68 0.52 18.32
C PRO A 68 2.39 0.18 19.79
N GLU A 69 1.66 1.00 20.54
CA GLU A 69 1.28 0.70 21.94
C GLU A 69 -0.16 0.20 22.07
N ARG A 70 -1.04 0.67 21.18
CA ARG A 70 -2.46 0.33 21.16
C ARG A 70 -2.80 -0.37 19.84
N PRO A 71 -2.47 -1.67 19.71
CA PRO A 71 -2.50 -2.35 18.42
C PRO A 71 -3.90 -2.47 17.81
N ASP A 72 -4.96 -2.23 18.57
CA ASP A 72 -6.35 -2.14 18.14
C ASP A 72 -6.73 -0.76 17.56
N LEU A 73 -5.81 0.20 17.55
CA LEU A 73 -6.01 1.56 17.05
C LEU A 73 -5.13 1.86 15.83
N TYR A 74 -5.64 2.72 14.95
CA TYR A 74 -5.07 2.99 13.64
C TYR A 74 -4.95 4.48 13.37
N TRP A 75 -3.74 4.93 13.06
CA TRP A 75 -3.50 6.29 12.56
C TRP A 75 -3.94 6.38 11.10
N THR A 76 -4.67 7.43 10.74
CA THR A 76 -5.16 7.65 9.36
C THR A 76 -5.23 9.13 8.99
N ASN A 77 -5.33 9.40 7.70
CA ASN A 77 -5.54 10.76 7.19
C ASN A 77 -6.95 11.29 7.54
N PRO A 78 -7.09 12.59 7.79
CA PRO A 78 -8.38 13.21 8.11
C PRO A 78 -9.34 13.25 6.92
N MET A 79 -10.64 13.17 7.20
CA MET A 79 -11.69 13.27 6.18
C MET A 79 -11.69 14.65 5.50
N ALA A 80 -11.89 14.65 4.17
CA ALA A 80 -12.02 15.84 3.34
C ALA A 80 -10.81 16.81 3.40
N VAL A 81 -9.63 16.31 3.76
CA VAL A 81 -8.35 17.00 3.59
C VAL A 81 -7.65 16.35 2.39
N PRO A 82 -7.24 17.13 1.37
CA PRO A 82 -6.51 16.56 0.25
C PRO A 82 -5.19 15.96 0.75
N PHE A 83 -4.72 14.89 0.12
CA PHE A 83 -3.46 14.25 0.51
C PHE A 83 -2.28 15.22 0.51
N SER A 84 -2.27 16.20 -0.41
CA SER A 84 -1.32 17.32 -0.46
C SER A 84 -1.41 18.30 0.72
N HIS A 85 -2.38 18.19 1.64
CA HIS A 85 -2.48 18.95 2.90
C HIS A 85 -2.50 18.09 4.18
N VAL A 86 -2.33 16.76 4.09
CA VAL A 86 -2.14 15.90 5.27
C VAL A 86 -0.80 16.20 5.96
N LYS A 87 -0.84 16.39 7.28
CA LYS A 87 0.29 16.78 8.13
C LYS A 87 0.32 15.97 9.41
N MET A 88 1.45 15.99 10.12
CA MET A 88 1.59 15.34 11.43
C MET A 88 0.53 15.81 12.43
N SER A 89 0.25 17.11 12.44
CA SER A 89 -0.71 17.78 13.32
C SER A 89 -2.19 17.47 13.03
N ASN A 90 -2.54 16.97 11.84
CA ASN A 90 -3.93 16.70 11.48
C ASN A 90 -4.28 15.21 11.31
N LEU A 91 -3.34 14.30 11.55
CA LEU A 91 -3.63 12.88 11.64
C LEU A 91 -4.62 12.59 12.78
N ILE A 92 -5.48 11.61 12.53
CA ILE A 92 -6.44 11.10 13.52
C ILE A 92 -6.08 9.67 13.89
N LEU A 93 -6.37 9.29 15.14
CA LEU A 93 -6.30 7.92 15.63
C LEU A 93 -7.72 7.42 15.82
N ALA A 94 -8.03 6.24 15.30
CA ALA A 94 -9.36 5.65 15.43
C ALA A 94 -9.32 4.17 15.83
N ASP A 95 -10.39 3.71 16.48
CA ASP A 95 -10.62 2.29 16.76
C ASP A 95 -11.26 1.56 15.57
N HIS A 96 -11.45 0.24 15.68
CA HIS A 96 -12.04 -0.59 14.62
C HIS A 96 -13.47 -0.21 14.19
N GLU A 97 -14.25 0.44 15.07
CA GLU A 97 -15.60 0.93 14.77
C GLU A 97 -15.57 2.29 14.05
N GLY A 98 -14.38 2.87 13.86
CA GLY A 98 -14.20 4.20 13.27
C GLY A 98 -14.43 5.33 14.27
N HIS A 99 -14.43 5.09 15.58
CA HIS A 99 -14.48 6.19 16.54
C HIS A 99 -13.12 6.87 16.64
N VAL A 100 -13.08 8.18 16.42
CA VAL A 100 -11.87 8.98 16.57
C VAL A 100 -11.56 9.13 18.07
N VAL A 101 -10.41 8.62 18.48
CA VAL A 101 -9.93 8.67 19.88
C VAL A 101 -8.87 9.76 20.09
N GLU A 102 -8.22 10.22 19.03
CA GLU A 102 -7.25 11.33 19.05
C GLU A 102 -7.30 12.11 17.74
N GLY A 103 -7.18 13.44 17.83
CA GLY A 103 -7.26 14.38 16.71
C GLY A 103 -8.62 15.07 16.58
N ASP A 104 -8.67 16.15 15.80
CA ASP A 104 -9.83 17.06 15.74
C ASP A 104 -10.74 16.84 14.52
N TYR A 105 -10.27 16.07 13.53
CA TYR A 105 -10.96 15.89 12.26
C TYR A 105 -11.91 14.70 12.28
N ALA A 106 -12.94 14.77 11.44
CA ALA A 106 -13.80 13.61 11.17
C ALA A 106 -13.03 12.52 10.41
N ILE A 107 -13.57 11.31 10.46
CA ILE A 107 -13.10 10.15 9.69
C ILE A 107 -14.10 9.79 8.59
N ASN A 108 -13.60 9.24 7.48
CA ASN A 108 -14.45 8.66 6.44
C ASN A 108 -14.96 7.30 6.91
N GLN A 109 -16.11 7.26 7.58
CA GLN A 109 -16.67 6.02 8.15
C GLN A 109 -16.79 4.88 7.13
N ALA A 110 -17.40 5.16 5.96
CA ALA A 110 -17.63 4.13 4.94
C ALA A 110 -16.31 3.53 4.41
N GLY A 111 -15.28 4.36 4.21
CA GLY A 111 -13.96 3.89 3.81
C GLY A 111 -13.20 3.17 4.92
N PHE A 112 -13.30 3.69 6.14
CA PHE A 112 -12.54 3.18 7.27
C PHE A 112 -13.04 1.81 7.74
N VAL A 113 -14.35 1.52 7.68
CA VAL A 113 -14.91 0.21 8.03
C VAL A 113 -14.19 -0.95 7.33
N LEU A 114 -13.80 -0.74 6.06
CA LEU A 114 -13.04 -1.72 5.28
C LEU A 114 -11.63 -1.95 5.86
N HIS A 115 -10.91 -0.89 6.20
CA HIS A 115 -9.59 -0.98 6.81
C HIS A 115 -9.65 -1.58 8.22
N GLY A 116 -10.62 -1.14 9.04
CA GLY A 116 -10.85 -1.64 10.39
C GLY A 116 -11.09 -3.15 10.40
N ALA A 117 -12.00 -3.63 9.54
CA ALA A 117 -12.30 -5.06 9.40
C ALA A 117 -11.06 -5.87 8.96
N VAL A 118 -10.28 -5.37 7.99
CA VAL A 118 -9.07 -6.08 7.52
C VAL A 118 -8.02 -6.14 8.63
N HIS A 119 -7.77 -5.03 9.33
CA HIS A 119 -6.80 -5.01 10.41
C HIS A 119 -7.23 -5.87 11.61
N GLU A 120 -8.53 -5.97 11.90
CA GLU A 120 -9.06 -6.85 12.95
C GLU A 120 -8.90 -8.33 12.56
N ALA A 121 -9.23 -8.68 11.31
CA ALA A 121 -9.10 -10.05 10.81
C ALA A 121 -7.64 -10.49 10.61
N HIS A 122 -6.73 -9.54 10.34
CA HIS A 122 -5.30 -9.77 10.08
C HIS A 122 -4.42 -8.91 11.00
N PRO A 123 -4.20 -9.33 12.26
CA PRO A 123 -3.38 -8.58 13.22
C PRO A 123 -1.93 -8.37 12.78
N ASP A 124 -1.43 -9.20 11.86
CA ASP A 124 -0.11 -9.12 11.25
C ASP A 124 0.01 -7.97 10.22
N ILE A 125 -1.10 -7.51 9.64
CA ILE A 125 -1.09 -6.36 8.74
C ILE A 125 -0.89 -5.09 9.56
N LEU A 126 0.23 -4.44 9.29
CA LEU A 126 0.66 -3.21 9.95
C LEU A 126 0.05 -1.98 9.30
N ALA A 127 -0.03 -1.96 7.97
CA ALA A 127 -0.45 -0.80 7.20
C ALA A 127 -1.28 -1.21 5.98
N MET A 128 -2.17 -0.32 5.56
CA MET A 128 -3.04 -0.52 4.41
C MET A 128 -3.28 0.80 3.68
N CYS A 129 -3.32 0.75 2.35
CA CYS A 129 -3.58 1.91 1.49
C CYS A 129 -4.71 1.61 0.51
N HIS A 130 -5.59 2.59 0.31
CA HIS A 130 -6.65 2.53 -0.68
C HIS A 130 -6.84 3.92 -1.33
N ALA A 131 -7.08 3.94 -2.64
CA ALA A 131 -7.47 5.13 -3.39
C ALA A 131 -8.18 4.75 -4.70
N HIS A 132 -8.94 5.69 -5.26
CA HIS A 132 -9.71 5.53 -6.50
C HIS A 132 -8.92 6.10 -7.68
N THR A 133 -7.77 5.50 -7.98
CA THR A 133 -6.88 5.96 -9.05
C THR A 133 -7.46 5.69 -10.43
N GLU A 134 -7.08 6.51 -11.41
CA GLU A 134 -7.63 6.46 -12.77
C GLU A 134 -7.42 5.08 -13.44
N TYR A 135 -6.18 4.59 -13.48
CA TYR A 135 -5.88 3.35 -14.19
C TYR A 135 -6.24 2.12 -13.37
N GLY A 136 -6.07 2.17 -12.05
CA GLY A 136 -6.45 1.13 -11.12
C GLY A 136 -7.95 0.87 -11.13
N THR A 137 -8.76 1.92 -11.09
CA THR A 137 -10.22 1.81 -11.21
C THR A 137 -10.63 1.32 -12.59
N ALA A 138 -10.02 1.83 -13.66
CA ALA A 138 -10.29 1.37 -15.02
C ALA A 138 -9.93 -0.12 -15.21
N PHE A 139 -8.81 -0.58 -14.65
CA PHE A 139 -8.42 -1.98 -14.69
C PHE A 139 -9.33 -2.85 -13.83
N ALA A 140 -9.68 -2.39 -12.63
CA ALA A 140 -10.58 -3.10 -11.73
C ALA A 140 -11.96 -3.37 -12.37
N ALA A 141 -12.44 -2.49 -13.24
CA ALA A 141 -13.67 -2.72 -14.01
C ALA A 141 -13.62 -3.97 -14.92
N LEU A 142 -12.44 -4.49 -15.24
CA LEU A 142 -12.28 -5.74 -15.99
C LEU A 142 -12.61 -6.99 -15.16
N GLY A 143 -12.57 -6.92 -13.82
CA GLY A 143 -12.81 -8.05 -12.93
C GLY A 143 -11.83 -9.21 -13.12
N LYS A 144 -10.56 -8.90 -13.44
CA LYS A 144 -9.53 -9.88 -13.77
C LYS A 144 -8.25 -9.65 -12.97
N PRO A 145 -7.43 -10.70 -12.76
CA PRO A 145 -6.11 -10.55 -12.14
C PRO A 145 -5.16 -9.77 -13.06
N LEU A 146 -4.14 -9.16 -12.46
CA LEU A 146 -3.03 -8.55 -13.17
C LEU A 146 -2.16 -9.66 -13.82
N GLU A 147 -1.85 -9.51 -15.11
CA GLU A 147 -1.03 -10.49 -15.84
C GLU A 147 0.47 -10.16 -15.71
N PRO A 148 1.36 -11.19 -15.70
CA PRO A 148 2.81 -10.99 -15.61
C PRO A 148 3.39 -10.53 -16.95
N ILE A 149 3.03 -9.33 -17.42
CA ILE A 149 3.46 -8.75 -18.71
C ILE A 149 4.79 -8.00 -18.61
N SER A 150 5.27 -7.75 -17.39
CA SER A 150 6.51 -7.00 -17.10
C SER A 150 7.12 -7.51 -15.79
N GLN A 151 8.41 -7.22 -15.56
CA GLN A 151 9.05 -7.56 -14.28
C GLN A 151 8.37 -6.84 -13.09
N ASP A 152 7.90 -5.60 -13.31
CA ASP A 152 7.12 -4.85 -12.32
C ASP A 152 5.83 -5.63 -11.95
N ALA A 153 5.09 -6.13 -12.96
CA ALA A 153 3.89 -6.92 -12.74
C ALA A 153 4.18 -8.27 -12.07
N CYS A 154 5.36 -8.87 -12.35
CA CYS A 154 5.78 -10.09 -11.69
C CYS A 154 5.91 -9.93 -10.17
N ALA A 155 6.13 -8.73 -9.63
CA ALA A 155 6.14 -8.50 -8.17
C ALA A 155 4.79 -8.84 -7.51
N PHE A 156 3.69 -8.91 -8.27
CA PHE A 156 2.33 -9.25 -7.81
C PHE A 156 1.88 -10.65 -8.23
N PHE A 157 2.71 -11.42 -8.92
CA PHE A 157 2.31 -12.72 -9.47
C PHE A 157 1.91 -13.71 -8.36
N GLU A 158 0.65 -14.15 -8.33
CA GLU A 158 0.05 -14.95 -7.24
C GLU A 158 0.12 -14.31 -5.83
N ASP A 159 0.31 -12.99 -5.77
CA ASP A 159 0.45 -12.23 -4.53
C ASP A 159 -0.47 -11.00 -4.53
N HIS A 160 -1.59 -11.14 -5.23
CA HIS A 160 -2.72 -10.23 -5.19
C HIS A 160 -4.03 -10.99 -5.33
N ALA A 161 -5.11 -10.43 -4.80
CA ALA A 161 -6.46 -10.96 -4.96
C ALA A 161 -7.30 -10.13 -5.92
N VAL A 162 -8.37 -10.73 -6.46
CA VAL A 162 -9.43 -10.00 -7.16
C VAL A 162 -10.71 -10.18 -6.34
N ILE A 163 -11.28 -9.06 -5.90
CA ILE A 163 -12.52 -9.05 -5.12
C ILE A 163 -13.66 -8.74 -6.09
N LEU A 164 -14.56 -9.71 -6.27
CA LEU A 164 -15.74 -9.61 -7.13
C LEU A 164 -17.03 -9.35 -6.34
N ASP A 165 -17.03 -9.72 -5.06
CA ASP A 165 -18.15 -9.47 -4.17
C ASP A 165 -18.36 -7.96 -4.02
N GLU A 166 -19.63 -7.52 -4.02
CA GLU A 166 -20.02 -6.11 -3.80
C GLU A 166 -19.47 -5.11 -4.83
N ALA A 167 -19.06 -5.59 -6.01
CA ALA A 167 -18.49 -4.78 -7.08
C ALA A 167 -19.35 -3.52 -7.40
N GLY A 168 -18.77 -2.34 -7.19
CA GLY A 168 -19.39 -1.04 -7.46
C GLY A 168 -20.42 -0.57 -6.43
N ALA A 169 -20.66 -1.30 -5.34
CA ALA A 169 -21.48 -0.84 -4.22
C ALA A 169 -20.63 0.00 -3.25
N VAL A 170 -21.24 1.04 -2.66
CA VAL A 170 -20.61 1.73 -1.53
C VAL A 170 -20.69 0.79 -0.33
N ALA A 171 -19.54 0.44 0.24
CA ALA A 171 -19.45 -0.34 1.46
C ALA A 171 -19.90 0.52 2.66
N VAL A 172 -21.22 0.57 2.91
CA VAL A 172 -21.81 1.32 4.03
C VAL A 172 -22.14 0.38 5.21
N GLU A 173 -22.27 -0.92 4.96
CA GLU A 173 -22.65 -1.92 5.97
C GLU A 173 -21.42 -2.66 6.52
N GLN A 174 -21.40 -2.96 7.82
CA GLN A 174 -20.30 -3.72 8.45
C GLN A 174 -20.07 -5.10 7.79
N ASP A 175 -21.14 -5.69 7.24
CA ASP A 175 -21.08 -6.99 6.57
C ASP A 175 -20.19 -6.98 5.32
N ALA A 176 -20.03 -5.81 4.67
CA ALA A 176 -19.14 -5.61 3.52
C ALA A 176 -17.67 -5.89 3.85
N GLY A 177 -17.25 -5.53 5.07
CA GLY A 177 -15.89 -5.74 5.54
C GLY A 177 -15.52 -7.23 5.59
N TYR A 178 -16.41 -8.09 6.08
CA TYR A 178 -16.11 -9.51 6.32
C TYR A 178 -15.75 -10.31 5.07
N ASN A 179 -16.37 -10.00 3.93
CA ASN A 179 -16.05 -10.69 2.68
C ASN A 179 -14.69 -10.23 2.14
N MET A 180 -14.42 -8.93 2.23
CA MET A 180 -13.17 -8.35 1.77
C MET A 180 -11.96 -8.85 2.56
N CYS A 181 -12.09 -9.05 3.88
CA CYS A 181 -11.00 -9.52 4.73
C CYS A 181 -10.40 -10.85 4.26
N LYS A 182 -11.23 -11.77 3.74
CA LYS A 182 -10.76 -13.11 3.32
C LYS A 182 -9.69 -13.03 2.22
N SER A 183 -9.72 -11.97 1.41
CA SER A 183 -8.78 -11.76 0.32
C SER A 183 -7.37 -11.38 0.76
N PHE A 184 -7.13 -11.00 2.03
CA PHE A 184 -5.84 -10.48 2.51
C PHE A 184 -4.98 -11.46 3.31
N GLY A 185 -5.37 -12.75 3.41
CA GLY A 185 -4.70 -13.79 4.21
C GLY A 185 -3.33 -14.28 3.72
N GLY A 186 -2.60 -13.48 2.93
CA GLY A 186 -1.28 -13.85 2.42
C GLY A 186 -0.83 -13.07 1.18
N VAL A 187 -1.64 -12.11 0.72
CA VAL A 187 -1.30 -11.24 -0.41
C VAL A 187 -0.91 -9.85 0.05
N LYS A 188 -0.17 -9.12 -0.79
CA LYS A 188 0.18 -7.70 -0.57
C LYS A 188 -0.81 -6.71 -1.18
N ALA A 189 -1.70 -7.17 -2.07
CA ALA A 189 -2.62 -6.30 -2.77
C ALA A 189 -3.95 -6.96 -3.14
N ALA A 190 -4.95 -6.15 -3.41
CA ALA A 190 -6.22 -6.58 -3.98
C ALA A 190 -6.74 -5.58 -5.01
N ILE A 191 -7.41 -6.11 -6.03
CA ILE A 191 -8.11 -5.35 -7.06
C ILE A 191 -9.60 -5.55 -6.78
N HIS A 192 -10.29 -4.49 -6.37
CA HIS A 192 -11.71 -4.55 -6.04
C HIS A 192 -12.54 -4.10 -7.24
N GLN A 193 -13.27 -5.03 -7.84
CA GLN A 193 -13.95 -4.84 -9.11
C GLN A 193 -14.86 -3.60 -9.08
N SER A 194 -14.73 -2.75 -10.09
CA SER A 194 -15.49 -1.50 -10.24
C SER A 194 -15.33 -0.49 -9.09
N HIS A 195 -14.28 -0.61 -8.27
CA HIS A 195 -14.03 0.29 -7.15
C HIS A 195 -12.62 0.88 -7.20
N GLY A 196 -11.58 0.04 -7.11
CA GLY A 196 -10.21 0.53 -7.08
C GLY A 196 -9.21 -0.49 -6.55
N LEU A 197 -8.06 0.02 -6.13
CA LEU A 197 -6.95 -0.79 -5.66
C LEU A 197 -6.86 -0.75 -4.14
N LEU A 198 -6.32 -1.82 -3.55
CA LEU A 198 -5.93 -1.88 -2.15
C LEU A 198 -4.56 -2.51 -2.04
N SER A 199 -3.73 -2.02 -1.13
CA SER A 199 -2.46 -2.66 -0.77
C SER A 199 -2.32 -2.76 0.74
N VAL A 200 -1.59 -3.76 1.19
CA VAL A 200 -1.31 -4.00 2.60
C VAL A 200 0.19 -4.29 2.77
N SER A 201 0.68 -4.07 3.98
CA SER A 201 2.03 -4.50 4.37
C SER A 201 2.06 -4.98 5.81
N ARG A 202 2.81 -6.05 6.02
CA ARG A 202 3.16 -6.58 7.35
C ARG A 202 4.41 -5.92 7.93
N HIS A 203 5.08 -5.07 7.14
CA HIS A 203 6.38 -4.51 7.44
C HIS A 203 6.33 -3.00 7.72
N SER A 204 5.74 -2.21 6.84
CA SER A 204 5.71 -0.74 6.96
C SER A 204 4.64 -0.09 6.08
N ILE A 205 4.20 1.11 6.47
CA ILE A 205 3.36 1.96 5.61
C ILE A 205 4.06 2.34 4.30
N ASP A 206 5.39 2.47 4.32
CA ASP A 206 6.22 2.65 3.13
C ASP A 206 6.01 1.54 2.08
N ALA A 207 6.06 0.28 2.52
CA ALA A 207 5.90 -0.85 1.64
C ALA A 207 4.46 -0.92 1.11
N ALA A 208 3.45 -0.72 1.97
CA ALA A 208 2.06 -0.65 1.53
C ALA A 208 1.85 0.45 0.47
N ALA A 209 2.36 1.66 0.73
CA ALA A 209 2.27 2.78 -0.20
C ALA A 209 3.00 2.50 -1.53
N PHE A 210 4.19 1.89 -1.49
CA PHE A 210 4.89 1.50 -2.71
C PHE A 210 4.14 0.44 -3.51
N TRP A 211 3.59 -0.59 -2.86
CA TRP A 211 2.82 -1.62 -3.56
C TRP A 211 1.57 -1.04 -4.22
N PHE A 212 0.95 -0.04 -3.60
CA PHE A 212 -0.15 0.69 -4.24
C PHE A 212 0.32 1.42 -5.51
N MET A 213 1.39 2.22 -5.39
CA MET A 213 1.97 2.98 -6.51
C MET A 213 2.42 2.07 -7.66
N ALA A 214 3.05 0.94 -7.32
CA ALA A 214 3.49 -0.06 -8.29
C ALA A 214 2.31 -0.76 -8.96
N LEU A 215 1.25 -1.10 -8.21
CA LEU A 215 0.05 -1.73 -8.78
C LEU A 215 -0.66 -0.78 -9.75
N GLU A 216 -0.86 0.48 -9.38
CA GLU A 216 -1.43 1.50 -10.28
C GLU A 216 -0.65 1.61 -11.59
N ARG A 217 0.69 1.65 -11.48
CA ARG A 217 1.58 1.67 -12.65
C ARG A 217 1.40 0.40 -13.51
N CYS A 218 1.30 -0.78 -12.91
CA CYS A 218 1.10 -2.03 -13.64
C CYS A 218 -0.27 -2.08 -14.33
N CYS A 219 -1.33 -1.65 -13.66
CA CYS A 219 -2.67 -1.49 -14.26
C CYS A 219 -2.62 -0.59 -15.49
N LYS A 220 -1.92 0.55 -15.40
CA LYS A 220 -1.70 1.44 -16.56
C LYS A 220 -0.95 0.74 -17.69
N GLN A 221 0.15 0.04 -17.38
CA GLN A 221 0.93 -0.70 -18.39
C GLN A 221 0.05 -1.71 -19.13
N GLU A 222 -0.75 -2.50 -18.41
CA GLU A 222 -1.59 -3.53 -19.01
C GLU A 222 -2.71 -2.93 -19.87
N LEU A 223 -3.38 -1.87 -19.40
CA LEU A 223 -4.40 -1.17 -20.21
C LEU A 223 -3.81 -0.59 -21.50
N VAL A 224 -2.62 0.03 -21.42
CA VAL A 224 -1.93 0.59 -22.60
C VAL A 224 -1.54 -0.50 -23.60
N VAL A 225 -1.03 -1.63 -23.12
CA VAL A 225 -0.68 -2.77 -23.98
C VAL A 225 -1.93 -3.34 -24.65
N ARG A 226 -3.00 -3.58 -23.89
CA ARG A 226 -4.28 -4.10 -24.41
C ARG A 226 -4.91 -3.17 -25.44
N ALA A 227 -4.77 -1.85 -25.27
CA ALA A 227 -5.27 -0.86 -26.23
C ALA A 227 -4.62 -0.96 -27.63
N THR A 228 -3.45 -1.59 -27.75
CA THR A 228 -2.81 -1.84 -29.05
C THR A 228 -3.51 -2.92 -29.87
N GLY A 229 -4.34 -3.76 -29.24
CA GLY A 229 -4.94 -4.95 -29.86
C GLY A 229 -3.95 -6.10 -30.09
N ILE A 230 -2.70 -5.97 -29.61
CA ILE A 230 -1.67 -7.00 -29.69
C ILE A 230 -1.63 -7.75 -28.36
N GLU A 231 -1.71 -9.08 -28.43
CA GLU A 231 -1.59 -9.93 -27.23
C GLU A 231 -0.16 -9.86 -26.67
N PRO A 232 0.03 -9.53 -25.38
CA PRO A 232 1.35 -9.50 -24.79
C PRO A 232 1.97 -10.90 -24.68
N THR A 233 3.29 -10.97 -24.88
CA THR A 233 4.05 -12.15 -24.47
C THR A 233 4.20 -12.13 -22.95
N LEU A 234 3.52 -13.06 -22.28
CA LEU A 234 3.61 -13.19 -20.82
C LEU A 234 4.99 -13.66 -20.39
N VAL A 235 5.46 -13.16 -19.24
CA VAL A 235 6.64 -13.72 -18.56
C VAL A 235 6.29 -15.15 -18.12
N PRO A 236 7.11 -16.16 -18.45
CA PRO A 236 6.88 -17.52 -18.02
C PRO A 236 6.74 -17.62 -16.50
N GLU A 237 5.81 -18.47 -16.08
CA GLU A 237 5.41 -18.67 -14.69
C GLU A 237 6.56 -18.92 -13.70
N ASP A 238 7.59 -19.67 -14.09
CA ASP A 238 8.79 -19.91 -13.27
C ASP A 238 9.61 -18.63 -13.09
N ARG A 239 9.69 -17.80 -14.14
CA ARG A 239 10.38 -16.51 -14.12
C ARG A 239 9.59 -15.45 -13.37
N ALA A 240 8.27 -15.47 -13.46
CA ALA A 240 7.40 -14.57 -12.71
C ALA A 240 7.54 -14.81 -11.19
N ARG A 241 7.51 -16.07 -10.74
CA ARG A 241 7.76 -16.43 -9.33
C ARG A 241 9.17 -16.06 -8.89
N TYR A 242 10.18 -16.35 -9.71
CA TYR A 242 11.56 -15.93 -9.43
C TYR A 242 11.67 -14.42 -9.25
N SER A 243 11.08 -13.62 -10.14
CA SER A 243 11.08 -12.16 -9.99
C SER A 243 10.35 -11.73 -8.72
N ARG A 244 9.15 -12.26 -8.45
CA ARG A 244 8.41 -11.98 -7.20
C ARG A 244 9.27 -12.22 -5.95
N GLU A 245 9.99 -13.33 -5.88
CA GLU A 245 10.83 -13.68 -4.72
C GLU A 245 11.95 -12.67 -4.45
N HIS A 246 12.46 -12.00 -5.50
CA HIS A 246 13.62 -11.10 -5.38
C HIS A 246 13.26 -9.62 -5.40
N VAL A 247 12.14 -9.24 -6.02
CA VAL A 247 11.70 -7.84 -6.15
C VAL A 247 10.32 -7.55 -5.55
N GLY A 248 9.61 -8.57 -5.06
CA GLY A 248 8.26 -8.46 -4.50
C GLY A 248 8.20 -8.59 -2.97
N SER A 249 9.32 -8.62 -2.26
CA SER A 249 9.33 -8.77 -0.80
C SER A 249 9.06 -7.45 -0.08
N GLU A 250 8.47 -7.50 1.11
CA GLU A 250 8.14 -6.32 1.94
C GLU A 250 9.32 -5.34 2.12
N TYR A 251 10.53 -5.87 2.30
CA TYR A 251 11.76 -5.07 2.39
C TYR A 251 12.03 -4.29 1.10
N ILE A 252 11.83 -4.90 -0.07
CA ILE A 252 11.96 -4.23 -1.36
C ILE A 252 10.92 -3.14 -1.53
N GLY A 253 9.67 -3.39 -1.08
CA GLY A 253 8.63 -2.37 -1.06
C GLY A 253 9.03 -1.16 -0.21
N TRP A 254 9.55 -1.41 0.99
CA TRP A 254 10.12 -0.35 1.84
C TRP A 254 11.28 0.37 1.15
N LEU A 255 12.22 -0.36 0.55
CA LEU A 255 13.41 0.21 -0.09
C LEU A 255 13.03 1.12 -1.26
N HIS A 256 12.09 0.70 -2.11
CA HIS A 256 11.61 1.52 -3.23
C HIS A 256 10.90 2.79 -2.78
N PHE A 257 10.27 2.79 -1.60
CA PHE A 257 9.64 3.99 -1.08
C PHE A 257 10.66 5.02 -0.56
N GLN A 258 11.89 4.63 -0.22
CA GLN A 258 12.88 5.56 0.34
C GLN A 258 13.22 6.75 -0.59
N PRO A 259 13.50 6.58 -1.90
CA PRO A 259 13.70 7.73 -2.78
C PRO A 259 12.43 8.59 -2.94
N VAL A 260 11.23 8.00 -2.84
CA VAL A 260 9.96 8.75 -2.87
C VAL A 260 9.83 9.60 -1.62
N TYR A 261 10.12 9.02 -0.45
CA TYR A 261 10.15 9.75 0.81
C TYR A 261 11.16 10.89 0.79
N GLU A 262 12.39 10.65 0.32
CA GLU A 262 13.43 11.69 0.23
C GLU A 262 12.98 12.85 -0.65
N GLN A 263 12.34 12.55 -1.78
CA GLN A 263 11.79 13.57 -2.67
C GLN A 263 10.72 14.40 -1.97
N VAL A 264 9.71 13.75 -1.38
CA VAL A 264 8.60 14.44 -0.70
C VAL A 264 9.08 15.24 0.50
N ALA A 265 9.97 14.67 1.33
CA ALA A 265 10.52 15.36 2.49
C ALA A 265 11.34 16.59 2.11
N ALA A 266 11.98 16.58 0.93
CA ALA A 266 12.70 17.74 0.42
C ALA A 266 11.76 18.80 -0.20
N SER A 267 10.69 18.38 -0.89
CA SER A 267 9.79 19.30 -1.59
C SER A 267 8.65 19.86 -0.73
N GLU A 268 8.23 19.15 0.31
CA GLU A 268 7.05 19.46 1.13
C GLU A 268 7.34 19.38 2.64
N PRO A 269 8.30 20.16 3.16
CA PRO A 269 8.74 20.06 4.56
C PRO A 269 7.64 20.42 5.57
N ASP A 270 6.62 21.16 5.14
CA ASP A 270 5.46 21.56 5.96
C ASP A 270 4.57 20.36 6.38
N MET A 271 4.81 19.18 5.81
CA MET A 271 4.12 17.96 6.17
C MET A 271 4.44 17.50 7.60
N PHE A 272 5.59 17.89 8.13
CA PHE A 272 6.03 17.53 9.48
C PHE A 272 5.50 18.47 10.58
N ASP A 273 4.74 19.51 10.21
CA ASP A 273 4.09 20.44 11.14
C ASP A 273 2.95 19.79 11.93
#